data_AF-A0A523GBM4-F1
#
_entry.id   AF-A0A523GBM4-F1
#
_cell.length_a   1.000
_cell.length_b   1.000
_cell.length_c   1.000
_cell.angle_alpha   90.00
_cell.angle_beta   90.00
_cell.angle_gamma   90.00
#
_symmetry.space_group_name_H-M   'P 1'
#
loop_
_entity.id
_entity.type
_entity.pdbx_description
1 polymer ?
#
loop_
_entity_poly.entity_id
_entity_poly.type
_entity_poly.pdbx_seq_one_letter_code
_entity_poly.pdbx_strand_id
1 'polypeptide(L)'
;MNFKSTFVLFGLLVFVGGCGTNQAPKEIAREPEYQPNLSTPGFFIDSHVHYVPTDEWENSFIEVYTKWNAMACIMINLGDLDRGLEFIKANPDRAIPYIQLEMDSPTVLEDIQNAYNRGCRGIGELITHLDKNYDDPSYDPIWGLAEKLGIPVLPHTGIRGPGFLSRLRPGYLGTISYKFPDLMIHAAHFGNPWYNEAGEVARRNKNIYFDLTGSSLLKKDNDPGFWKQFLWWTPYLGKSHMPADARPAFEKLVFGSDENPEYLEENIMRFNKMLDACEVSEASRKVIYYETMANILNIDVSKYLILKP
;
A
#
# COMPACT_ATOMS: atom_id res chain seq x y z
N MET A 1 10.50 -68.97 -21.99
CA MET A 1 10.62 -68.93 -23.46
C MET A 1 9.88 -67.70 -23.98
N ASN A 2 10.57 -66.93 -24.82
CA ASN A 2 10.14 -65.68 -25.46
C ASN A 2 8.83 -65.81 -26.25
N PHE A 3 8.05 -64.72 -26.32
CA PHE A 3 7.66 -64.14 -27.60
C PHE A 3 7.48 -62.62 -27.49
N LYS A 4 8.14 -61.90 -28.41
CA LYS A 4 8.13 -60.44 -28.58
C LYS A 4 6.85 -60.01 -29.30
N SER A 5 6.37 -58.80 -29.03
CA SER A 5 5.43 -58.11 -29.93
C SER A 5 5.83 -56.64 -30.05
N THR A 6 6.19 -56.29 -31.28
CA THR A 6 6.66 -54.99 -31.76
C THR A 6 5.48 -54.04 -31.96
N PHE A 7 5.55 -52.81 -31.43
CA PHE A 7 4.65 -51.72 -31.83
C PHE A 7 5.31 -50.88 -32.92
N VAL A 8 4.62 -50.73 -34.05
CA VAL A 8 5.01 -49.88 -35.20
C VAL A 8 4.26 -48.56 -35.09
N LEU A 9 4.99 -47.44 -35.10
CA LEU A 9 4.47 -46.08 -35.10
C LEU A 9 4.23 -45.65 -36.57
N PHE A 10 2.98 -45.36 -36.94
CA PHE A 10 2.65 -44.78 -38.25
C PHE A 10 2.81 -43.24 -38.18
N GLY A 11 3.82 -42.72 -38.88
CA GLY A 11 3.95 -41.29 -39.16
C GLY A 11 3.06 -40.89 -40.33
N LEU A 12 2.26 -39.84 -40.14
CA LEU A 12 1.54 -39.19 -41.22
C LEU A 12 2.29 -37.89 -41.58
N LEU A 13 3.03 -37.92 -42.70
CA LEU A 13 3.54 -36.72 -43.35
C LEU A 13 2.43 -36.10 -44.19
N VAL A 14 2.10 -34.84 -43.93
CA VAL A 14 1.45 -33.97 -44.92
C VAL A 14 2.35 -32.77 -45.13
N PHE A 15 2.97 -32.72 -46.31
CA PHE A 15 3.65 -31.55 -46.84
C PHE A 15 2.61 -30.58 -47.42
N VAL A 16 2.64 -29.33 -46.96
CA VAL A 16 2.14 -28.19 -47.76
C VAL A 16 3.31 -27.22 -47.89
N GLY A 17 3.79 -27.06 -49.12
CA GLY A 17 4.80 -26.07 -49.46
C GLY A 17 4.20 -24.67 -49.53
N GLY A 18 4.84 -23.72 -48.85
CA GLY A 18 4.63 -22.29 -49.01
C GLY A 18 5.99 -21.59 -48.90
N CYS A 19 6.29 -20.73 -49.86
CA CYS A 19 7.57 -20.01 -50.03
C CYS A 19 8.04 -19.33 -48.74
N GLY A 20 9.11 -19.84 -48.12
CA GLY A 20 9.81 -19.16 -47.03
C GLY A 20 11.01 -18.40 -47.58
N THR A 21 10.94 -17.07 -47.61
CA THR A 21 12.12 -16.21 -47.76
C THR A 21 13.06 -16.44 -46.59
N ASN A 22 14.33 -16.76 -46.85
CA ASN A 22 15.40 -16.73 -45.86
C ASN A 22 15.55 -15.29 -45.33
N GLN A 23 14.80 -14.93 -44.28
CA GLN A 23 15.11 -13.78 -43.45
C GLN A 23 16.02 -14.25 -42.33
N ALA A 24 17.19 -13.63 -42.20
CA ALA A 24 18.02 -13.73 -41.00
C ALA A 24 17.14 -13.47 -39.77
N PRO A 25 17.39 -14.13 -38.62
CA PRO A 25 16.64 -13.86 -37.40
C PRO A 25 16.69 -12.35 -37.15
N LYS A 26 15.51 -11.71 -37.15
CA LYS A 26 15.39 -10.31 -36.77
C LYS A 26 15.99 -10.21 -35.38
N GLU A 27 17.02 -9.36 -35.22
CA GLU A 27 17.45 -8.91 -33.90
C GLU A 27 16.18 -8.47 -33.16
N ILE A 28 15.82 -9.24 -32.14
CA ILE A 28 14.84 -8.78 -31.17
C ILE A 28 15.51 -7.58 -30.53
N ALA A 29 15.06 -6.38 -30.90
CA ALA A 29 15.51 -5.16 -30.27
C ALA A 29 15.40 -5.39 -28.76
N ARG A 30 16.54 -5.34 -28.06
CA ARG A 30 16.53 -5.36 -26.60
C ARG A 30 15.61 -4.22 -26.18
N GLU A 31 14.56 -4.52 -25.43
CA GLU A 31 13.76 -3.47 -24.83
C GLU A 31 14.71 -2.53 -24.08
N PRO A 32 14.53 -1.20 -24.22
CA PRO A 32 15.41 -0.26 -23.55
C PRO A 32 15.43 -0.60 -22.06
N GLU A 33 16.65 -0.76 -21.51
CA GLU A 33 16.85 -1.07 -20.11
C GLU A 33 16.21 0.04 -19.28
N TYR A 34 15.20 -0.32 -18.48
CA TYR A 34 14.49 0.61 -17.61
C TYR A 34 15.51 1.31 -16.71
N GLN A 35 15.59 2.64 -16.83
CA GLN A 35 16.44 3.46 -15.94
C GLN A 35 15.66 3.72 -14.65
N PRO A 36 16.14 3.25 -13.49
CA PRO A 36 15.40 3.40 -12.25
C PRO A 36 15.21 4.87 -11.86
N ASN A 37 13.96 5.26 -11.64
CA ASN A 37 13.62 6.56 -11.09
C ASN A 37 13.63 6.51 -9.55
N LEU A 38 14.63 7.17 -8.95
CA LEU A 38 14.77 7.32 -7.49
C LEU A 38 14.34 8.70 -6.98
N SER A 39 13.69 9.52 -7.82
CA SER A 39 13.27 10.86 -7.40
C SER A 39 12.20 10.76 -6.33
N THR A 40 12.43 11.42 -5.20
CA THR A 40 11.44 11.68 -4.17
C THR A 40 11.30 13.19 -3.99
N PRO A 41 10.18 13.69 -3.44
CA PRO A 41 10.15 15.04 -2.91
C PRO A 41 11.24 15.19 -1.83
N GLY A 42 11.66 16.42 -1.52
CA GLY A 42 12.71 16.68 -0.53
C GLY A 42 12.43 16.16 0.88
N PHE A 43 11.21 15.68 1.14
CA PHE A 43 10.76 14.97 2.32
C PHE A 43 9.60 14.04 1.93
N PHE A 44 9.47 12.87 2.56
CA PHE A 44 8.27 12.04 2.39
C PHE A 44 7.87 11.26 3.65
N ILE A 45 6.65 10.72 3.64
CA ILE A 45 6.10 9.89 4.71
C ILE A 45 5.79 8.51 4.16
N ASP A 46 6.46 7.49 4.68
CA ASP A 46 6.09 6.09 4.52
C ASP A 46 4.90 5.78 5.43
N SER A 47 3.74 5.47 4.84
CA SER A 47 2.51 5.22 5.61
C SER A 47 2.45 3.84 6.26
N HIS A 48 3.41 2.94 5.99
CA HIS A 48 3.28 1.54 6.33
C HIS A 48 4.62 0.86 6.58
N VAL A 49 5.01 0.72 7.85
CA VAL A 49 6.19 -0.03 8.28
C VAL A 49 5.89 -0.80 9.56
N HIS A 50 6.22 -2.09 9.61
CA HIS A 50 6.14 -2.89 10.83
C HIS A 50 7.38 -2.71 11.71
N TYR A 51 7.16 -2.47 13.00
CA TYR A 51 8.24 -2.39 13.97
C TYR A 51 8.78 -3.78 14.31
N VAL A 52 10.10 -3.90 14.34
CA VAL A 52 10.79 -5.09 14.87
C VAL A 52 11.64 -4.63 16.06
N PRO A 53 11.41 -5.17 17.28
CA PRO A 53 11.99 -4.66 18.53
C PRO A 53 13.45 -5.12 18.74
N THR A 54 14.33 -4.80 17.79
CA THR A 54 15.76 -5.13 17.87
C THR A 54 16.64 -3.94 17.55
N ASP A 55 17.85 -3.93 18.13
CA ASP A 55 18.83 -2.87 17.90
C ASP A 55 19.22 -2.81 16.41
N GLU A 56 19.28 -3.95 15.71
CA GLU A 56 19.61 -4.00 14.28
C GLU A 56 18.56 -3.29 13.43
N TRP A 57 17.27 -3.52 13.70
CA TRP A 57 16.20 -2.88 12.96
C TRP A 57 16.15 -1.38 13.26
N GLU A 58 16.26 -0.99 14.52
CA GLU A 58 16.25 0.42 14.94
C GLU A 58 17.42 1.21 14.32
N ASN A 59 18.63 0.63 14.31
CA ASN A 59 19.80 1.24 13.68
C ASN A 59 19.61 1.37 12.16
N SER A 60 19.13 0.31 11.49
CA SER A 60 18.83 0.32 10.05
C SER A 60 17.78 1.38 9.71
N PHE A 61 16.71 1.47 10.50
CA PHE A 61 15.66 2.47 10.33
C PHE A 61 16.22 3.89 10.39
N ILE A 62 17.01 4.22 11.42
CA ILE A 62 17.57 5.57 11.56
C ILE A 62 18.54 5.90 10.43
N GLU A 63 19.41 4.98 10.05
CA GLU A 63 20.35 5.18 8.94
C GLU A 63 19.59 5.46 7.62
N VAL A 64 18.66 4.58 7.26
CA VAL A 64 17.93 4.66 5.99
C VAL A 64 17.01 5.88 5.95
N TYR A 65 16.16 6.09 6.96
CA TYR A 65 15.18 7.18 6.94
C TYR A 65 15.85 8.55 7.10
N THR A 66 17.04 8.62 7.69
CA THR A 66 17.86 9.84 7.66
C THR A 66 18.45 10.10 6.28
N LYS A 67 19.02 9.07 5.61
CA LYS A 67 19.54 9.20 4.23
C LYS A 67 18.49 9.77 3.28
N TRP A 68 17.25 9.31 3.41
CA TRP A 68 16.14 9.68 2.53
C TRP A 68 15.36 10.93 2.98
N ASN A 69 15.68 11.50 4.14
CA ASN A 69 14.87 12.54 4.80
C ASN A 69 13.38 12.17 4.82
N ALA A 70 13.06 11.02 5.41
CA ALA A 70 11.72 10.47 5.45
C ALA A 70 11.24 10.26 6.89
N MET A 71 9.92 10.26 7.06
CA MET A 71 9.24 9.76 8.26
C MET A 71 8.49 8.47 7.94
N ALA A 72 8.19 7.65 8.94
CA ALA A 72 7.34 6.49 8.79
C ALA A 72 6.26 6.38 9.86
N CYS A 73 5.09 5.85 9.48
CA CYS A 73 4.10 5.31 10.41
C CYS A 73 4.57 3.92 10.84
N ILE A 74 4.98 3.79 12.11
CA ILE A 74 5.56 2.58 12.67
C ILE A 74 4.48 1.80 13.40
N MET A 75 4.10 0.64 12.87
CA MET A 75 3.12 -0.28 13.43
C MET A 75 3.78 -1.10 14.54
N ILE A 76 3.53 -0.74 15.80
CA ILE A 76 4.13 -1.38 16.97
C ILE A 76 3.17 -2.43 17.52
N ASN A 77 3.62 -3.67 17.68
CA ASN A 77 2.82 -4.68 18.37
C ASN A 77 2.62 -4.31 19.85
N LEU A 78 1.47 -4.66 20.41
CA LEU A 78 1.13 -4.31 21.81
C LEU A 78 2.18 -4.79 22.83
N GLY A 79 2.78 -5.97 22.59
CA GLY A 79 3.84 -6.51 23.45
C GLY A 79 5.15 -5.71 23.43
N ASP A 80 5.38 -4.91 22.38
CA ASP A 80 6.60 -4.14 22.16
C ASP A 80 6.38 -2.63 22.35
N LEU A 81 5.20 -2.22 22.83
CA LEU A 81 4.78 -0.82 22.90
C LEU A 81 5.72 0.04 23.74
N ASP A 82 6.25 -0.49 24.85
CA ASP A 82 7.18 0.25 25.71
C ASP A 82 8.46 0.62 24.95
N ARG A 83 9.13 -0.39 24.36
CA ARG A 83 10.36 -0.21 23.59
C ARG A 83 10.13 0.66 22.36
N GLY A 84 9.06 0.40 21.61
CA GLY A 84 8.71 1.17 20.42
C GLY A 84 8.48 2.65 20.72
N LEU A 85 7.77 2.98 21.81
CA LEU A 85 7.57 4.37 22.20
C LEU A 85 8.86 5.04 22.71
N GLU A 86 9.76 4.31 23.37
CA GLU A 86 11.09 4.82 23.74
C GLU A 86 11.93 5.17 22.49
N PHE A 87 11.96 4.26 21.51
CA PHE A 87 12.62 4.49 20.22
C PHE A 87 12.06 5.71 19.49
N ILE A 88 10.74 5.83 19.40
CA ILE A 88 10.08 6.96 18.72
C ILE A 88 10.29 8.27 19.45
N LYS A 89 10.26 8.26 20.80
CA LYS A 89 10.56 9.44 21.60
C LYS A 89 11.99 9.94 21.37
N ALA A 90 12.93 9.05 21.11
CA ALA A 90 14.30 9.41 20.74
C ALA A 90 14.41 9.93 19.30
N ASN A 91 13.45 9.63 18.43
CA ASN A 91 13.50 9.91 16.98
C ASN A 91 12.17 10.52 16.43
N PRO A 92 11.65 11.61 17.03
CA PRO A 92 10.31 12.14 16.72
C PRO A 92 10.18 12.77 15.33
N ASP A 93 11.29 13.07 14.67
CA ASP A 93 11.39 13.60 13.30
C ASP A 93 11.50 12.49 12.23
N ARG A 94 11.46 11.22 12.65
CA ARG A 94 11.57 10.05 11.77
C ARG A 94 10.44 9.04 11.96
N ALA A 95 9.88 8.92 13.15
CA ALA A 95 8.90 7.86 13.42
C ALA A 95 7.60 8.42 14.03
N ILE A 96 6.48 7.88 13.56
CA ILE A 96 5.12 8.21 13.99
C ILE A 96 4.54 6.96 14.64
N PRO A 97 4.15 7.01 15.93
CA PRO A 97 3.74 5.82 16.66
C PRO A 97 2.34 5.37 16.24
N TYR A 98 2.24 4.17 15.66
CA TYR A 98 0.99 3.46 15.46
C TYR A 98 0.97 2.22 16.35
N ILE A 99 -0.21 1.82 16.82
CA ILE A 99 -0.38 0.54 17.53
C ILE A 99 -1.03 -0.48 16.61
N GLN A 100 -0.37 -1.64 16.48
CA GLN A 100 -0.88 -2.81 15.81
C GLN A 100 -1.70 -3.65 16.78
N LEU A 101 -2.94 -3.96 16.38
CA LEU A 101 -3.93 -4.56 17.24
C LEU A 101 -4.73 -5.63 16.52
N GLU A 102 -5.13 -6.63 17.30
CA GLU A 102 -6.07 -7.64 16.88
C GLU A 102 -7.50 -7.17 17.14
N MET A 103 -8.29 -7.00 16.08
CA MET A 103 -9.64 -6.46 16.18
C MET A 103 -10.58 -7.33 17.02
N ASP A 104 -10.27 -8.61 17.12
CA ASP A 104 -11.06 -9.62 17.82
C ASP A 104 -10.67 -9.78 19.29
N SER A 105 -9.67 -9.02 19.77
CA SER A 105 -9.27 -9.03 21.16
C SER A 105 -10.42 -8.52 22.07
N PRO A 106 -10.72 -9.19 23.20
CA PRO A 106 -11.74 -8.72 24.14
C PRO A 106 -11.37 -7.38 24.79
N THR A 107 -10.09 -6.99 24.77
CA THR A 107 -9.57 -5.73 25.33
C THR A 107 -9.32 -4.65 24.28
N VAL A 108 -9.63 -4.90 22.99
CA VAL A 108 -9.22 -4.03 21.87
C VAL A 108 -9.55 -2.55 22.08
N LEU A 109 -10.72 -2.22 22.64
CA LEU A 109 -11.11 -0.82 22.88
C LEU A 109 -10.28 -0.16 24.00
N GLU A 110 -9.94 -0.93 25.04
CA GLU A 110 -9.05 -0.46 26.12
C GLU A 110 -7.63 -0.30 25.61
N ASP A 111 -7.16 -1.24 24.77
CA ASP A 111 -5.83 -1.21 24.17
C ASP A 111 -5.66 0.02 23.26
N ILE A 112 -6.66 0.33 22.42
CA ILE A 112 -6.69 1.56 21.60
C ILE A 112 -6.60 2.80 22.50
N GLN A 113 -7.43 2.87 23.54
CA GLN A 113 -7.49 4.04 24.41
C GLN A 113 -6.18 4.23 25.19
N ASN A 114 -5.58 3.15 25.66
CA ASN A 114 -4.31 3.16 26.37
C ASN A 114 -3.17 3.60 25.44
N ALA A 115 -3.07 3.01 24.25
CA ALA A 115 -2.08 3.39 23.26
C ALA A 115 -2.18 4.88 22.87
N TYR A 116 -3.40 5.38 22.63
CA TYR A 116 -3.65 6.79 22.38
C TYR A 116 -3.16 7.69 23.53
N ASN A 117 -3.50 7.34 24.77
CA ASN A 117 -3.06 8.08 25.97
C ASN A 117 -1.53 8.08 26.13
N ARG A 118 -0.86 7.07 25.59
CA ARG A 118 0.60 6.94 25.57
C ARG A 118 1.27 7.61 24.37
N GLY A 119 0.49 8.25 23.49
CA GLY A 119 0.97 9.07 22.40
C GLY A 119 0.91 8.41 21.01
N CYS A 120 0.32 7.22 20.86
CA CYS A 120 0.05 6.66 19.54
C CYS A 120 -0.89 7.58 18.76
N ARG A 121 -0.56 7.80 17.48
CA ARG A 121 -1.23 8.75 16.58
C ARG A 121 -2.03 8.06 15.48
N GLY A 122 -2.11 6.74 15.51
CA GLY A 122 -2.87 5.91 14.57
C GLY A 122 -2.97 4.48 15.09
N ILE A 123 -3.87 3.70 14.49
CA ILE A 123 -4.01 2.27 14.75
C ILE A 123 -3.83 1.49 13.45
N GLY A 124 -3.06 0.42 13.48
CA GLY A 124 -2.69 -0.35 12.30
C GLY A 124 -1.44 -1.19 12.54
N GLU A 125 -1.19 -2.23 11.76
CA GLU A 125 -2.13 -2.77 10.78
C GLU A 125 -3.30 -3.49 11.48
N LEU A 126 -4.54 -3.15 11.12
CA LEU A 126 -5.75 -3.76 11.67
C LEU A 126 -6.11 -4.99 10.84
N ILE A 127 -6.19 -6.13 11.51
CA ILE A 127 -6.54 -7.41 10.90
C ILE A 127 -7.68 -8.04 11.70
N THR A 128 -8.64 -8.63 10.98
CA THR A 128 -9.60 -9.59 11.56
C THR A 128 -9.07 -11.00 11.33
N HIS A 129 -9.10 -11.84 12.37
CA HIS A 129 -8.78 -13.28 12.23
C HIS A 129 -9.99 -14.18 12.46
N LEU A 130 -11.15 -13.57 12.73
CA LEU A 130 -12.43 -14.26 12.84
C LEU A 130 -13.17 -14.32 11.48
N ASP A 131 -14.31 -15.01 11.50
CA ASP A 131 -15.18 -15.20 10.33
C ASP A 131 -15.98 -13.96 9.90
N LYS A 132 -15.63 -12.75 10.39
CA LYS A 132 -16.41 -11.52 10.23
C LYS A 132 -15.81 -10.58 9.18
N ASN A 133 -16.66 -9.84 8.49
CA ASN A 133 -16.23 -8.79 7.56
C ASN A 133 -15.84 -7.52 8.34
N TYR A 134 -15.05 -6.64 7.74
CA TYR A 134 -14.69 -5.35 8.36
C TYR A 134 -15.90 -4.48 8.75
N ASP A 135 -17.01 -4.56 8.01
CA ASP A 135 -18.24 -3.80 8.26
C ASP A 135 -19.25 -4.52 9.18
N ASP A 136 -18.84 -5.64 9.78
CA ASP A 136 -19.64 -6.30 10.80
C ASP A 136 -19.91 -5.33 11.97
N PRO A 137 -21.18 -5.17 12.41
CA PRO A 137 -21.53 -4.22 13.46
C PRO A 137 -20.78 -4.42 14.78
N SER A 138 -20.22 -5.60 15.05
CA SER A 138 -19.39 -5.81 16.24
C SER A 138 -18.06 -5.06 16.21
N TYR A 139 -17.60 -4.59 15.04
CA TYR A 139 -16.42 -3.72 14.90
C TYR A 139 -16.77 -2.22 14.89
N ASP A 140 -18.05 -1.83 14.81
CA ASP A 140 -18.47 -0.42 14.87
C ASP A 140 -17.88 0.34 16.09
N PRO A 141 -17.75 -0.25 17.29
CA PRO A 141 -17.08 0.43 18.41
C PRO A 141 -15.60 0.77 18.17
N ILE A 142 -14.86 -0.03 17.39
CA ILE A 142 -13.44 0.23 17.05
C ILE A 142 -13.36 1.45 16.14
N TRP A 143 -14.14 1.44 15.07
CA TRP A 143 -14.19 2.54 14.09
C TRP A 143 -14.66 3.85 14.73
N GLY A 144 -15.73 3.79 15.53
CA GLY A 144 -16.27 4.96 16.22
C GLY A 144 -15.31 5.51 17.29
N LEU A 145 -14.53 4.66 17.96
CA LEU A 145 -13.51 5.11 18.90
C LEU A 145 -12.36 5.83 18.17
N ALA A 146 -11.85 5.26 17.07
CA ALA A 146 -10.79 5.90 16.29
C ALA A 146 -11.23 7.26 15.71
N GLU A 147 -12.47 7.34 15.20
CA GLU A 147 -13.07 8.60 14.72
C GLU A 147 -13.16 9.63 15.85
N LYS A 148 -13.69 9.23 17.01
CA LYS A 148 -13.81 10.11 18.19
C LYS A 148 -12.45 10.63 18.68
N LEU A 149 -11.41 9.79 18.63
CA LEU A 149 -10.05 10.17 19.03
C LEU A 149 -9.34 11.01 17.96
N GLY A 150 -9.89 11.09 16.75
CA GLY A 150 -9.29 11.80 15.63
C GLY A 150 -7.99 11.15 15.12
N ILE A 151 -7.85 9.83 15.27
CA ILE A 151 -6.69 9.08 14.81
C ILE A 151 -7.03 8.24 13.56
N PRO A 152 -6.14 8.20 12.55
CA PRO A 152 -6.34 7.35 11.38
C PRO A 152 -6.21 5.86 11.68
N VAL A 153 -6.76 5.07 10.75
CA VAL A 153 -6.70 3.60 10.76
C VAL A 153 -6.05 3.07 9.47
N LEU A 154 -5.24 2.01 9.60
CA LEU A 154 -4.69 1.24 8.49
C LEU A 154 -5.22 -0.21 8.57
N PRO A 155 -6.34 -0.53 7.91
CA PRO A 155 -6.80 -1.91 7.76
C PRO A 155 -6.03 -2.62 6.65
N HIS A 156 -5.67 -3.87 6.89
CA HIS A 156 -5.13 -4.77 5.86
C HIS A 156 -6.19 -5.05 4.81
N THR A 157 -5.96 -4.72 3.53
CA THR A 157 -6.89 -5.14 2.48
C THR A 157 -6.23 -6.01 1.44
N GLY A 158 -6.85 -7.16 1.16
CA GLY A 158 -6.32 -8.11 0.18
C GLY A 158 -5.85 -9.43 0.79
N ILE A 159 -4.82 -10.00 0.17
CA ILE A 159 -4.34 -11.34 0.49
C ILE A 159 -3.47 -11.35 1.73
N ARG A 160 -3.95 -12.06 2.75
CA ARG A 160 -3.13 -12.51 3.88
C ARG A 160 -2.90 -14.02 3.81
N GLY A 161 -1.87 -14.51 4.50
CA GLY A 161 -1.56 -15.94 4.58
C GLY A 161 -2.73 -16.80 5.08
N PRO A 162 -2.52 -18.11 5.24
CA PRO A 162 -3.06 -19.20 4.40
C PRO A 162 -4.33 -18.93 3.54
N GLY A 163 -4.38 -17.85 2.74
CA GLY A 163 -5.50 -17.61 1.82
C GLY A 163 -6.74 -17.03 2.50
N PHE A 164 -6.56 -16.33 3.62
CA PHE A 164 -7.61 -15.54 4.24
C PHE A 164 -7.81 -14.24 3.44
N LEU A 165 -8.97 -14.15 2.80
CA LEU A 165 -9.20 -13.28 1.66
C LEU A 165 -10.52 -12.50 1.79
N SER A 166 -11.62 -13.23 1.95
CA SER A 166 -12.97 -12.69 1.73
C SER A 166 -13.43 -11.65 2.76
N ARG A 167 -12.83 -11.66 3.95
CA ARG A 167 -13.15 -10.76 5.07
C ARG A 167 -12.42 -9.42 5.01
N LEU A 168 -11.32 -9.38 4.24
CA LEU A 168 -10.43 -8.23 4.10
C LEU A 168 -10.68 -7.46 2.78
N ARG A 169 -11.88 -7.59 2.21
CA ARG A 169 -12.22 -6.90 0.95
C ARG A 169 -12.34 -5.40 1.18
N PRO A 170 -11.79 -4.57 0.29
CA PRO A 170 -11.85 -3.12 0.40
C PRO A 170 -13.28 -2.57 0.26
N GLY A 171 -14.21 -3.32 -0.36
CA GLY A 171 -15.62 -2.96 -0.47
C GLY A 171 -16.27 -2.60 0.88
N TYR A 172 -15.92 -3.31 1.95
CA TYR A 172 -16.46 -3.07 3.29
C TYR A 172 -16.04 -1.72 3.87
N LEU A 173 -14.89 -1.17 3.45
CA LEU A 173 -14.44 0.14 3.89
C LEU A 173 -15.39 1.26 3.45
N GLY A 174 -16.10 1.08 2.33
CA GLY A 174 -17.14 2.02 1.90
C GLY A 174 -18.31 2.09 2.89
N THR A 175 -18.75 0.95 3.43
CA THR A 175 -19.77 0.89 4.48
C THR A 175 -19.28 1.58 5.76
N ILE A 176 -18.03 1.35 6.15
CA ILE A 176 -17.41 1.98 7.32
C ILE A 176 -17.36 3.49 7.15
N SER A 177 -16.85 3.98 6.02
CA SER A 177 -16.81 5.42 5.70
C SER A 177 -18.19 6.07 5.70
N TYR A 178 -19.23 5.37 5.25
CA TYR A 178 -20.59 5.87 5.34
C TYR A 178 -21.08 6.03 6.79
N LYS A 179 -20.75 5.08 7.67
CA LYS A 179 -21.11 5.14 9.10
C LYS A 179 -20.27 6.14 9.89
N PHE A 180 -18.99 6.27 9.54
CA PHE A 180 -17.96 7.06 10.22
C PHE A 180 -17.28 8.00 9.20
N PRO A 181 -17.97 9.06 8.76
CA PRO A 181 -17.55 9.90 7.65
C PRO A 181 -16.33 10.78 7.94
N ASP A 182 -15.90 10.91 9.20
CA ASP A 182 -14.75 11.71 9.60
C ASP A 182 -13.55 10.83 10.01
N LEU A 183 -13.73 9.51 10.06
CA LEU A 183 -12.64 8.55 10.23
C LEU A 183 -11.71 8.55 9.01
N MET A 184 -10.42 8.87 9.18
CA MET A 184 -9.43 8.74 8.11
C MET A 184 -8.92 7.31 7.99
N ILE A 185 -9.03 6.73 6.80
CA ILE A 185 -8.62 5.36 6.50
C ILE A 185 -7.50 5.42 5.45
N HIS A 186 -6.33 4.87 5.73
CA HIS A 186 -5.26 4.64 4.76
C HIS A 186 -4.96 3.13 4.69
N ALA A 187 -5.71 2.41 3.88
CA ALA A 187 -5.74 0.96 3.86
C ALA A 187 -4.56 0.35 3.08
N ALA A 188 -4.12 -0.85 3.51
CA ALA A 188 -2.96 -1.48 2.92
C ALA A 188 -3.26 -2.21 1.60
N HIS A 189 -2.26 -2.27 0.72
CA HIS A 189 -2.12 -3.15 -0.45
C HIS A 189 -3.14 -2.97 -1.58
N PHE A 190 -3.92 -1.89 -1.58
CA PHE A 190 -4.95 -1.59 -2.57
C PHE A 190 -5.92 -2.76 -2.84
N GLY A 191 -6.21 -3.56 -1.81
CA GLY A 191 -7.20 -4.63 -1.88
C GLY A 191 -6.80 -5.86 -2.68
N ASN A 192 -5.52 -6.09 -2.99
CA ASN A 192 -5.02 -7.21 -3.80
C ASN A 192 -5.77 -8.54 -3.52
N PRO A 193 -6.54 -9.13 -4.46
CA PRO A 193 -6.66 -8.80 -5.88
C PRO A 193 -7.90 -7.98 -6.28
N TRP A 194 -8.73 -7.53 -5.34
CA TRP A 194 -9.96 -6.75 -5.58
C TRP A 194 -9.70 -5.26 -5.89
N TYR A 195 -8.79 -4.98 -6.82
CA TYR A 195 -8.40 -3.62 -7.21
C TYR A 195 -9.59 -2.77 -7.71
N ASN A 196 -10.58 -3.40 -8.36
CA ASN A 196 -11.82 -2.74 -8.77
C ASN A 196 -12.60 -2.15 -7.58
N GLU A 197 -12.70 -2.91 -6.49
CA GLU A 197 -13.39 -2.45 -5.29
C GLU A 197 -12.59 -1.34 -4.60
N ALA A 198 -11.27 -1.50 -4.48
CA ALA A 198 -10.41 -0.47 -3.89
C ALA A 198 -10.52 0.86 -4.66
N GLY A 199 -10.44 0.83 -6.00
CA GLY A 199 -10.59 2.02 -6.84
C GLY A 199 -11.94 2.71 -6.70
N GLU A 200 -13.05 1.94 -6.73
CA GLU A 200 -14.40 2.52 -6.62
C GLU A 200 -14.69 3.06 -5.22
N VAL A 201 -14.24 2.37 -4.16
CA VAL A 201 -14.37 2.85 -2.78
C VAL A 201 -13.54 4.11 -2.57
N ALA A 202 -12.29 4.16 -3.06
CA ALA A 202 -11.45 5.35 -2.99
C ALA A 202 -12.07 6.55 -3.72
N ARG A 203 -12.66 6.31 -4.91
CA ARG A 203 -13.32 7.33 -5.73
C ARG A 203 -14.55 7.93 -5.05
N ARG A 204 -15.32 7.11 -4.33
CA ARG A 204 -16.62 7.49 -3.75
C ARG A 204 -16.54 8.03 -2.34
N ASN A 205 -15.41 7.91 -1.66
CA ASN A 205 -15.26 8.27 -0.26
C ASN A 205 -14.11 9.27 -0.05
N LYS A 206 -14.41 10.41 0.58
CA LYS A 206 -13.44 11.50 0.84
C LYS A 206 -12.27 11.07 1.74
N ASN A 207 -12.52 10.12 2.64
CA ASN A 207 -11.68 9.75 3.77
C ASN A 207 -10.97 8.40 3.63
N ILE A 208 -11.05 7.73 2.46
CA ILE A 208 -10.36 6.45 2.22
C ILE A 208 -9.20 6.62 1.25
N TYR A 209 -7.99 6.24 1.65
CA TYR A 209 -6.77 6.22 0.86
C TYR A 209 -6.17 4.82 0.91
N PHE A 210 -5.20 4.54 0.04
CA PHE A 210 -4.53 3.25 0.02
C PHE A 210 -3.03 3.38 -0.28
N ASP A 211 -2.22 2.49 0.29
CA ASP A 211 -0.91 2.20 -0.27
C ASP A 211 -0.99 1.09 -1.34
N LEU A 212 0.13 0.82 -2.02
CA LEU A 212 0.28 -0.26 -3.01
C LEU A 212 1.28 -1.33 -2.56
N THR A 213 1.51 -1.45 -1.25
CA THR A 213 2.55 -2.33 -0.70
C THR A 213 2.21 -3.81 -0.85
N GLY A 214 3.09 -4.67 -0.34
CA GLY A 214 3.01 -6.11 -0.53
C GLY A 214 3.26 -6.51 -1.99
N SER A 215 2.57 -7.54 -2.46
CA SER A 215 2.86 -8.14 -3.77
C SER A 215 2.29 -7.38 -4.99
N SER A 216 1.58 -6.27 -4.79
CA SER A 216 0.85 -5.56 -5.85
C SER A 216 1.76 -5.04 -6.97
N LEU A 217 2.79 -4.27 -6.62
CA LEU A 217 3.74 -3.71 -7.61
C LEU A 217 4.64 -4.79 -8.23
N LEU A 218 5.05 -5.79 -7.45
CA LEU A 218 5.83 -6.93 -7.93
C LEU A 218 5.07 -7.74 -9.01
N LYS A 219 3.79 -8.04 -8.76
CA LYS A 219 2.91 -8.76 -9.70
C LYS A 219 2.70 -7.99 -11.01
N LYS A 220 2.90 -6.67 -11.00
CA LYS A 220 2.61 -5.75 -12.10
C LYS A 220 3.87 -5.08 -12.66
N ASP A 221 5.04 -5.62 -12.35
CA ASP A 221 6.31 -5.04 -12.79
C ASP A 221 6.46 -5.00 -14.32
N ASN A 222 5.88 -5.98 -15.03
CA ASN A 222 5.85 -6.04 -16.50
C ASN A 222 4.71 -5.24 -17.16
N ASP A 223 3.80 -4.67 -16.35
CA ASP A 223 2.71 -3.80 -16.81
C ASP A 223 2.49 -2.68 -15.78
N PRO A 224 3.45 -1.75 -15.63
CA PRO A 224 3.37 -0.71 -14.60
C PRO A 224 2.24 0.31 -14.84
N GLY A 225 1.68 0.36 -16.07
CA GLY A 225 0.50 1.16 -16.42
C GLY A 225 -0.83 0.54 -16.01
N PHE A 226 -0.83 -0.71 -15.51
CA PHE A 226 -1.99 -1.49 -15.09
C PHE A 226 -2.98 -0.69 -14.21
N TRP A 227 -2.48 0.19 -13.35
CA TRP A 227 -3.27 0.93 -12.38
C TRP A 227 -4.22 1.98 -12.98
N LYS A 228 -3.95 2.47 -14.20
CA LYS A 228 -4.82 3.44 -14.90
C LYS A 228 -6.26 2.93 -15.05
N GLN A 229 -6.48 1.61 -15.12
CA GLN A 229 -7.82 1.05 -15.28
C GLN A 229 -8.68 1.17 -14.02
N PHE A 230 -8.06 1.21 -12.82
CA PHE A 230 -8.79 1.37 -11.55
C PHE A 230 -8.78 2.82 -11.08
N LEU A 231 -7.76 3.60 -11.46
CA LEU A 231 -7.58 5.01 -11.12
C LEU A 231 -7.86 5.92 -12.34
N TRP A 232 -9.01 5.70 -12.98
CA TRP A 232 -9.33 6.23 -14.31
C TRP A 232 -9.94 7.65 -14.33
N TRP A 233 -10.43 8.15 -13.19
CA TRP A 233 -11.43 9.23 -13.18
C TRP A 233 -10.91 10.66 -13.22
N THR A 234 -9.59 10.89 -13.10
CA THR A 234 -9.01 12.25 -13.11
C THR A 234 -9.49 13.13 -14.29
N PRO A 235 -9.53 12.63 -15.55
CA PRO A 235 -9.99 13.42 -16.70
C PRO A 235 -11.50 13.76 -16.69
N TYR A 236 -12.25 13.22 -15.71
CA TYR A 236 -13.70 13.35 -15.60
C TYR A 236 -14.15 14.16 -14.39
N LEU A 237 -13.21 14.69 -13.57
CA LEU A 237 -13.54 15.57 -12.46
C LEU A 237 -14.43 16.74 -12.92
N GLY A 238 -15.45 17.06 -12.13
CA GLY A 238 -16.45 18.08 -12.45
C GLY A 238 -17.52 17.69 -13.50
N LYS A 239 -17.47 16.46 -14.05
CA LYS A 239 -18.48 15.95 -14.99
C LYS A 239 -19.56 15.14 -14.27
N SER A 240 -20.66 14.84 -14.97
CA SER A 240 -21.74 13.98 -14.47
C SER A 240 -21.22 12.64 -13.95
N HIS A 241 -21.87 12.11 -12.90
CA HIS A 241 -21.52 10.86 -12.20
C HIS A 241 -20.18 10.85 -11.44
N MET A 242 -19.51 11.99 -11.34
CA MET A 242 -18.42 12.20 -10.38
C MET A 242 -18.93 12.84 -9.08
N PRO A 243 -18.45 12.38 -7.91
CA PRO A 243 -18.66 13.10 -6.66
C PRO A 243 -18.14 14.54 -6.78
N ALA A 244 -18.87 15.50 -6.19
CA ALA A 244 -18.50 16.91 -6.25
C ALA A 244 -17.17 17.22 -5.54
N ASP A 245 -16.82 16.38 -4.57
CA ASP A 245 -15.60 16.41 -3.76
C ASP A 245 -14.54 15.40 -4.24
N ALA A 246 -14.70 14.82 -5.43
CA ALA A 246 -13.74 13.86 -5.97
C ALA A 246 -12.36 14.50 -6.18
N ARG A 247 -11.32 13.77 -5.78
CA ARG A 247 -9.91 14.13 -5.98
C ARG A 247 -9.35 13.46 -7.24
N PRO A 248 -8.23 13.96 -7.80
CA PRO A 248 -7.44 13.23 -8.79
C PRO A 248 -7.18 11.79 -8.33
N ALA A 249 -7.28 10.84 -9.25
CA ALA A 249 -7.40 9.43 -8.89
C ALA A 249 -6.18 8.89 -8.14
N PHE A 250 -4.99 9.19 -8.66
CA PHE A 250 -3.74 8.78 -8.01
C PHE A 250 -3.50 9.48 -6.67
N GLU A 251 -4.13 10.64 -6.41
CA GLU A 251 -4.03 11.31 -5.09
C GLU A 251 -4.86 10.62 -3.99
N LYS A 252 -5.56 9.54 -4.33
CA LYS A 252 -6.12 8.58 -3.36
C LYS A 252 -5.10 7.52 -2.93
N LEU A 253 -3.90 7.53 -3.50
CA LEU A 253 -2.78 6.71 -3.03
C LEU A 253 -1.93 7.46 -2.01
N VAL A 254 -1.27 6.71 -1.15
CA VAL A 254 -0.18 7.15 -0.29
C VAL A 254 1.03 6.25 -0.50
N PHE A 255 2.24 6.79 -0.34
CA PHE A 255 3.46 5.97 -0.36
C PHE A 255 3.54 5.11 0.90
N GLY A 256 3.89 3.83 0.74
CA GLY A 256 4.25 2.92 1.81
C GLY A 256 5.27 1.89 1.32
N SER A 257 6.01 1.26 2.23
CA SER A 257 6.94 0.17 1.88
C SER A 257 6.46 -1.22 2.28
N ASP A 258 5.97 -1.39 3.52
CA ASP A 258 5.65 -2.69 4.12
C ASP A 258 6.82 -3.71 4.01
N GLU A 259 8.04 -3.22 4.12
CA GLU A 259 9.26 -4.03 4.10
C GLU A 259 10.24 -3.50 5.15
N ASN A 260 11.29 -4.27 5.45
CA ASN A 260 12.35 -3.78 6.33
C ASN A 260 13.01 -2.52 5.76
N PRO A 261 13.59 -1.65 6.61
CA PRO A 261 14.14 -0.36 6.18
C PRO A 261 15.14 -0.46 5.03
N GLU A 262 15.99 -1.49 5.00
CA GLU A 262 16.99 -1.69 3.95
C GLU A 262 16.42 -1.79 2.52
N TYR A 263 15.12 -2.10 2.37
CA TYR A 263 14.46 -2.21 1.07
C TYR A 263 13.72 -0.93 0.63
N LEU A 264 13.86 0.18 1.36
CA LEU A 264 13.14 1.42 1.04
C LEU A 264 13.48 1.95 -0.37
N GLU A 265 14.73 1.80 -0.81
CA GLU A 265 15.18 2.24 -2.14
C GLU A 265 14.47 1.46 -3.26
N GLU A 266 14.38 0.14 -3.12
CA GLU A 266 13.66 -0.74 -4.05
C GLU A 266 12.16 -0.42 -4.08
N ASN A 267 11.57 -0.09 -2.93
CA ASN A 267 10.18 0.35 -2.86
C ASN A 267 9.95 1.68 -3.60
N ILE A 268 10.85 2.66 -3.43
CA ILE A 268 10.83 3.91 -4.19
C ILE A 268 10.94 3.62 -5.69
N MET A 269 11.87 2.77 -6.12
CA MET A 269 12.02 2.39 -7.53
C MET A 269 10.74 1.80 -8.12
N ARG A 270 10.13 0.83 -7.42
CA ARG A 270 8.89 0.17 -7.86
C ARG A 270 7.72 1.13 -7.91
N PHE A 271 7.59 1.99 -6.90
CA PHE A 271 6.52 2.97 -6.83
C PHE A 271 6.65 4.02 -7.94
N ASN A 272 7.85 4.56 -8.15
CA ASN A 272 8.11 5.53 -9.23
C ASN A 272 7.93 4.92 -10.62
N LYS A 273 8.32 3.64 -10.83
CA LYS A 273 8.06 2.93 -12.09
C LYS A 273 6.57 2.95 -12.45
N MET A 274 5.71 2.72 -11.45
CA MET A 274 4.26 2.82 -11.59
C MET A 274 3.81 4.26 -11.90
N LEU A 275 4.27 5.24 -11.13
CA LEU A 275 3.89 6.64 -11.31
C LEU A 275 4.30 7.18 -12.69
N ASP A 276 5.49 6.79 -13.17
CA ASP A 276 6.03 7.15 -14.49
C ASP A 276 5.15 6.58 -15.60
N ALA A 277 4.88 5.27 -15.56
CA ALA A 277 4.01 4.61 -16.54
C ALA A 277 2.55 5.12 -16.50
N CYS A 278 2.12 5.60 -15.33
CA CYS A 278 0.80 6.18 -15.12
C CYS A 278 0.72 7.68 -15.46
N GLU A 279 1.83 8.32 -15.86
CA GLU A 279 1.93 9.75 -16.17
C GLU A 279 1.46 10.64 -15.00
N VAL A 280 1.76 10.24 -13.76
CA VAL A 280 1.38 10.99 -12.57
C VAL A 280 2.23 12.24 -12.44
N SER A 281 1.57 13.40 -12.40
CA SER A 281 2.22 14.72 -12.33
C SER A 281 3.04 14.91 -11.06
N GLU A 282 4.11 15.72 -11.14
CA GLU A 282 4.93 16.09 -9.97
C GLU A 282 4.13 16.69 -8.80
N ALA A 283 3.07 17.45 -9.09
CA ALA A 283 2.19 17.98 -8.06
C ALA A 283 1.47 16.84 -7.31
N SER A 284 0.87 15.90 -8.03
CA SER A 284 0.21 14.74 -7.43
C SER A 284 1.22 13.81 -6.73
N ARG A 285 2.46 13.71 -7.22
CA ARG A 285 3.52 12.93 -6.53
C ARG A 285 3.78 13.48 -5.13
N LYS A 286 3.83 14.80 -4.93
CA LYS A 286 3.97 15.40 -3.59
C LYS A 286 2.79 15.03 -2.68
N VAL A 287 1.57 15.07 -3.23
CA VAL A 287 0.36 14.66 -2.51
C VAL A 287 0.46 13.22 -2.02
N ILE A 288 0.89 12.31 -2.91
CA ILE A 288 1.00 10.87 -2.64
C ILE A 288 2.14 10.56 -1.67
N TYR A 289 3.31 11.18 -1.85
CA TYR A 289 4.47 10.92 -1.02
C TYR A 289 4.36 11.50 0.38
N TYR A 290 3.67 12.64 0.58
CA TYR A 290 3.58 13.20 1.93
C TYR A 290 2.37 14.08 2.23
N GLU A 291 1.84 14.91 1.33
CA GLU A 291 0.85 15.91 1.75
C GLU A 291 -0.42 15.26 2.29
N THR A 292 -0.86 14.14 1.71
CA THR A 292 -2.01 13.39 2.22
C THR A 292 -1.78 12.91 3.66
N MET A 293 -0.70 12.19 3.92
CA MET A 293 -0.41 11.67 5.25
C MET A 293 -0.08 12.78 6.26
N ALA A 294 0.62 13.83 5.83
CA ALA A 294 0.89 14.99 6.65
C ALA A 294 -0.39 15.71 7.07
N ASN A 295 -1.36 15.84 6.17
CA ASN A 295 -2.67 16.41 6.50
C ASN A 295 -3.46 15.51 7.45
N ILE A 296 -3.52 14.19 7.19
CA ILE A 296 -4.18 13.20 8.06
C ILE A 296 -3.60 13.25 9.48
N LEU A 297 -2.28 13.34 9.58
CA LEU A 297 -1.55 13.31 10.84
C LEU A 297 -1.25 14.71 11.39
N ASN A 298 -1.78 15.79 10.81
CA ASN A 298 -1.48 17.16 11.23
C ASN A 298 0.03 17.42 11.46
N ILE A 299 0.87 17.05 10.48
CA ILE A 299 2.32 17.23 10.49
C ILE A 299 2.67 18.51 9.72
N ASP A 300 3.38 19.43 10.37
CA ASP A 300 3.94 20.62 9.73
C ASP A 300 5.20 20.26 8.93
N VAL A 301 5.01 19.99 7.64
CA VAL A 301 6.06 19.59 6.69
C VAL A 301 7.10 20.68 6.41
N SER A 302 6.80 21.95 6.70
CA SER A 302 7.74 23.07 6.47
C SER A 302 9.05 22.90 7.24
N LYS A 303 9.02 22.14 8.35
CA LYS A 303 10.18 21.82 9.18
C LYS A 303 11.14 20.82 8.54
N TYR A 304 10.64 20.00 7.62
CA TYR A 304 11.39 18.89 7.01
C TYR A 304 11.73 19.14 5.55
N LEU A 305 10.96 20.00 4.88
CA LEU A 305 11.26 20.54 3.55
C LEU A 305 12.36 21.59 3.64
N ILE A 306 13.57 21.18 4.03
CA ILE A 306 14.73 22.05 3.96
C ILE A 306 15.01 22.26 2.47
N LEU A 307 15.01 23.53 2.03
CA LEU A 307 15.53 23.91 0.73
C LEU A 307 16.96 23.35 0.64
N LYS A 308 17.20 22.39 -0.27
CA LYS A 308 18.58 22.00 -0.60
C LYS A 308 19.35 23.30 -0.87
N PRO A 309 20.47 23.57 -0.17
CA PRO A 309 21.26 24.76 -0.42
C PRO A 309 21.74 24.85 -1.87
#